data_AF-A0AAN8WU13-F1
#
_entry.id   AF-A0AAN8WU13-F1
#
_cell.length_a   1.000
_cell.length_b   1.000
_cell.length_c   1.000
_cell.angle_alpha   90.00
_cell.angle_beta   90.00
_cell.angle_gamma   90.00
#
_symmetry.space_group_name_H-M   'P 1'
#
loop_
_entity.id
_entity.type
_entity.pdbx_description
1 polymer ?
#
loop_
_entity_poly.entity_id
_entity_poly.type
_entity_poly.pdbx_seq_one_letter_code
_entity_poly.pdbx_strand_id
1 'polypeptide(L)'
;MLFADLRLSPEVYNQLRVLQKKAKELRTDVRNLRRTSQANALTMKEILRDTVAKITTLLQSNEECLLPGSADAERVRIQREEDSYRQDMMKLDKDLCDLEMKVEELRNNVINRRLRVNMSDVENMALILSRSSKTVADLKARFPILQDGLKGLISAEMEKAIRDEKFLKEEPDKLESALRRCKKLTGTLVTLKRLASVQEQRVPPNAPGVGPLVGVANGDPRATSPTPAEDTRSSASKVCADTPPPVVTMPVQPFVTNTNTSVHRGLLQKRTPTSL
;
A
#
# COMPACT_ATOMS: atom_id res chain seq x y z
N MET A 1 40.20 45.58 -61.52
CA MET A 1 41.02 45.85 -60.31
C MET A 1 40.12 45.57 -59.12
N LEU A 2 40.34 44.64 -58.19
CA LEU A 2 41.38 43.66 -57.89
C LEU A 2 40.62 42.53 -57.18
N PHE A 3 40.48 41.36 -57.81
CA PHE A 3 40.43 40.12 -57.04
C PHE A 3 41.59 39.31 -57.58
N ALA A 4 42.76 39.55 -56.99
CA ALA A 4 43.93 38.74 -57.22
C ALA A 4 43.50 37.27 -57.07
N ASP A 5 43.87 36.45 -58.05
CA ASP A 5 43.79 35.00 -57.97
C ASP A 5 44.34 34.57 -56.61
N LEU A 6 43.43 34.22 -55.69
CA LEU A 6 43.79 33.58 -54.44
C LEU A 6 44.19 32.16 -54.83
N ARG A 7 45.42 32.01 -55.32
CA ARG A 7 46.04 30.71 -55.57
C ARG A 7 46.40 30.11 -54.20
N LEU A 8 45.36 29.68 -53.49
CA LEU A 8 45.43 29.07 -52.18
C LEU A 8 46.36 27.85 -52.27
N SER A 9 47.30 27.74 -51.33
CA SER A 9 48.19 26.57 -51.26
C SER A 9 47.36 25.28 -51.17
N PRO A 10 47.77 24.16 -51.81
CA PRO A 10 47.07 22.88 -51.72
C PRO A 10 46.72 22.45 -50.29
N GLU A 11 47.56 22.83 -49.33
CA GLU A 11 47.34 22.63 -47.90
C GLU A 11 46.11 23.39 -47.39
N VAL A 12 45.94 24.66 -47.77
CA VAL A 12 44.79 25.48 -47.37
C VAL A 12 43.48 24.95 -48.00
N TYR A 13 43.53 24.44 -49.24
CA TYR A 13 42.39 23.77 -49.87
C TYR A 13 41.96 22.49 -49.13
N ASN A 14 42.92 21.67 -48.71
CA ASN A 14 42.64 20.46 -47.92
C ASN A 14 42.04 20.82 -46.55
N GLN A 15 42.58 21.84 -45.87
CA GLN A 15 42.03 22.33 -44.60
C GLN A 15 40.61 22.86 -44.76
N LEU A 16 40.32 23.65 -45.81
CA LEU A 16 38.98 24.13 -46.13
C LEU A 16 38.00 22.97 -46.41
N ARG A 17 38.45 21.94 -47.16
CA ARG A 17 37.64 20.75 -47.45
C ARG A 17 37.31 19.95 -46.18
N VAL A 18 38.27 19.80 -45.27
CA VAL A 18 38.06 19.16 -43.96
C VAL A 18 37.10 19.97 -43.10
N LEU A 19 37.26 21.29 -43.03
CA LEU A 19 36.34 22.18 -42.30
C LEU A 19 34.92 22.13 -42.87
N GLN A 20 34.77 22.13 -44.20
CA GLN A 20 33.48 22.00 -44.86
C GLN A 20 32.80 20.66 -44.55
N LYS A 21 33.59 19.56 -44.54
CA LYS A 21 33.11 18.23 -44.14
C LYS A 21 32.62 18.22 -42.70
N LYS A 22 33.44 18.73 -41.75
CA LYS A 22 33.07 18.85 -40.33
C LYS A 22 31.82 19.73 -40.12
N ALA A 23 31.70 20.83 -40.84
CA ALA A 23 30.51 21.69 -40.78
C ALA A 23 29.24 20.98 -41.30
N LYS A 24 29.37 20.13 -42.32
CA LYS A 24 28.25 19.33 -42.85
C LYS A 24 27.87 18.19 -41.89
N GLU A 25 28.85 17.55 -41.28
CA GLU A 25 28.66 16.56 -40.21
C GLU A 25 27.94 17.20 -39.02
N LEU A 26 28.44 18.32 -38.50
CA LEU A 26 27.82 19.03 -37.38
C LEU A 26 26.37 19.47 -37.68
N ARG A 27 26.08 19.95 -38.90
CA ARG A 27 24.69 20.24 -39.31
C ARG A 27 23.80 18.99 -39.31
N THR A 28 24.37 17.84 -39.61
CA THR A 28 23.65 16.56 -39.59
C THR A 28 23.43 16.10 -38.15
N ASP A 29 24.44 16.23 -37.30
CA ASP A 29 24.37 15.91 -35.87
C ASP A 29 23.34 16.78 -35.15
N VAL A 30 23.29 18.08 -35.43
CA VAL A 30 22.26 18.98 -34.86
C VAL A 30 20.85 18.56 -35.28
N ARG A 31 20.65 18.15 -36.55
CA ARG A 31 19.35 17.65 -37.01
C ARG A 31 19.00 16.33 -36.35
N ASN A 32 19.96 15.43 -36.17
CA ASN A 32 19.77 14.15 -35.50
C ASN A 32 19.45 14.38 -34.02
N LEU A 33 20.20 15.24 -33.33
CA LEU A 33 19.98 15.59 -31.93
C LEU A 33 18.59 16.21 -31.72
N ARG A 34 18.13 17.07 -32.64
CA ARG A 34 16.77 17.63 -32.59
C ARG A 34 15.69 16.54 -32.72
N ARG A 35 15.85 15.59 -33.64
CA ARG A 35 14.90 14.46 -33.78
C ARG A 35 14.89 13.58 -32.54
N THR A 36 16.06 13.21 -32.03
CA THR A 36 16.20 12.41 -30.82
C THR A 36 15.61 13.13 -29.60
N SER A 37 15.86 14.43 -29.45
CA SER A 37 15.26 15.24 -28.37
C SER A 37 13.73 15.28 -28.44
N GLN A 38 13.16 15.43 -29.64
CA GLN A 38 11.71 15.39 -29.84
C GLN A 38 11.12 14.01 -29.52
N ALA A 39 11.77 12.93 -29.95
CA ALA A 39 11.35 11.56 -29.61
C ALA A 39 11.43 11.32 -28.10
N ASN A 40 12.55 11.70 -27.47
CA ASN A 40 12.73 11.59 -26.02
C ASN A 40 11.66 12.36 -25.25
N ALA A 41 11.23 13.54 -25.73
CA ALA A 41 10.16 14.31 -25.10
C ALA A 41 8.80 13.58 -25.12
N LEU A 42 8.48 12.87 -26.20
CA LEU A 42 7.26 12.06 -26.30
C LEU A 42 7.33 10.84 -25.39
N THR A 43 8.45 10.11 -25.42
CA THR A 43 8.68 8.96 -24.54
C THR A 43 8.63 9.37 -23.07
N MET A 44 9.23 10.51 -22.68
CA MET A 44 9.13 11.02 -21.32
C MET A 44 7.70 11.36 -20.91
N LYS A 45 6.88 11.91 -21.82
CA LYS A 45 5.46 12.17 -21.55
C LYS A 45 4.66 10.88 -21.34
N GLU A 46 4.99 9.81 -22.07
CA GLU A 46 4.36 8.50 -21.89
C GLU A 46 4.80 7.85 -20.57
N ILE A 47 6.10 7.82 -20.29
CA ILE A 47 6.63 7.35 -19.00
C ILE A 47 6.01 8.12 -17.83
N LEU A 48 5.87 9.44 -17.94
CA LEU A 48 5.22 10.25 -16.91
C LEU A 48 3.75 9.89 -16.75
N ARG A 49 3.00 9.74 -17.85
CA ARG A 49 1.59 9.30 -17.78
C ARG A 49 1.45 7.93 -17.13
N ASP A 50 2.28 6.97 -17.52
CA ASP A 50 2.30 5.63 -16.94
C ASP A 50 2.72 5.64 -15.47
N THR A 51 3.69 6.46 -15.11
CA THR A 51 4.16 6.61 -13.72
C THR A 51 3.07 7.26 -12.87
N VAL A 52 2.40 8.30 -13.37
CA VAL A 52 1.25 8.91 -12.70
C VAL A 52 0.12 7.88 -12.55
N ALA A 53 -0.21 7.12 -13.59
CA ALA A 53 -1.22 6.07 -13.50
C ALA A 53 -0.85 5.00 -12.44
N LYS A 54 0.41 4.53 -12.43
CA LYS A 54 0.91 3.60 -11.42
C LYS A 54 0.89 4.19 -10.02
N ILE A 55 1.27 5.46 -9.84
CA ILE A 55 1.17 6.15 -8.56
C ILE A 55 -0.30 6.23 -8.13
N THR A 56 -1.21 6.61 -9.02
CA THR A 56 -2.65 6.67 -8.74
C THR A 56 -3.19 5.28 -8.35
N THR A 57 -2.84 4.23 -9.09
CA THR A 57 -3.25 2.86 -8.76
C THR A 57 -2.61 2.37 -7.46
N LEU A 58 -1.36 2.70 -7.17
CA LEU A 58 -0.71 2.36 -5.90
C LEU A 58 -1.34 3.14 -4.74
N LEU A 59 -1.70 4.41 -4.94
CA LEU A 59 -2.44 5.18 -3.95
C LEU A 59 -3.82 4.57 -3.71
N GLN A 60 -4.55 4.21 -4.77
CA GLN A 60 -5.89 3.58 -4.69
C GLN A 60 -5.86 2.14 -4.15
N SER A 61 -4.83 1.35 -4.44
CA SER A 61 -4.69 -0.03 -3.93
C SER A 61 -4.10 -0.06 -2.52
N ASN A 62 -3.25 0.91 -2.16
CA ASN A 62 -2.94 1.17 -0.77
C ASN A 62 -4.18 1.68 -0.04
N GLU A 63 -5.04 2.46 -0.70
CA GLU A 63 -6.40 2.77 -0.26
C GLU A 63 -7.30 1.53 -0.23
N GLU A 64 -7.01 0.43 -0.94
CA GLU A 64 -7.78 -0.84 -0.90
C GLU A 64 -7.34 -1.80 0.21
N CYS A 65 -6.05 -1.75 0.55
CA CYS A 65 -5.51 -2.32 1.79
C CYS A 65 -5.80 -1.45 3.02
N LEU A 66 -6.10 -0.16 2.80
CA LEU A 66 -6.48 0.87 3.78
C LEU A 66 -7.80 1.57 3.37
N LEU A 67 -8.85 0.83 2.98
CA LEU A 67 -10.16 1.48 2.75
C LEU A 67 -10.72 1.70 4.14
N PRO A 68 -10.43 2.88 4.75
CA PRO A 68 -11.52 3.79 5.04
C PRO A 68 -11.07 5.26 5.22
N GLY A 69 -11.09 6.10 4.17
CA GLY A 69 -10.88 7.55 4.34
C GLY A 69 -11.83 8.21 5.37
N SER A 70 -12.99 7.60 5.65
CA SER A 70 -13.91 8.01 6.72
C SER A 70 -13.64 7.32 8.07
N ALA A 71 -13.37 6.01 8.11
CA ALA A 71 -13.19 5.29 9.38
C ALA A 71 -11.78 5.47 9.95
N ASP A 72 -10.76 5.72 9.12
CA ASP A 72 -9.43 6.13 9.59
C ASP A 72 -9.46 7.59 10.06
N ALA A 73 -10.20 8.47 9.38
CA ALA A 73 -10.43 9.82 9.88
C ALA A 73 -11.18 9.81 11.23
N GLU A 74 -12.20 8.96 11.36
CA GLU A 74 -12.93 8.73 12.60
C GLU A 74 -12.02 8.16 13.70
N ARG A 75 -11.23 7.13 13.39
CA ARG A 75 -10.24 6.51 14.28
C ARG A 75 -9.23 7.54 14.77
N VAL A 76 -8.67 8.33 13.87
CA VAL A 76 -7.71 9.38 14.21
C VAL A 76 -8.37 10.48 15.04
N ARG A 77 -9.63 10.84 14.77
CA ARG A 77 -10.38 11.82 15.58
C ARG A 77 -10.57 11.31 17.00
N ILE A 78 -11.11 10.10 17.15
CA ILE A 78 -11.33 9.47 18.46
C ILE A 78 -10.02 9.30 19.22
N GLN A 79 -8.92 8.92 18.54
CA GLN A 79 -7.61 8.81 19.18
C GLN A 79 -7.11 10.16 19.74
N ARG A 80 -7.29 11.26 18.99
CA ARG A 80 -6.96 12.61 19.47
C ARG A 80 -7.82 13.03 20.66
N GLU A 81 -9.12 12.71 20.62
CA GLU A 81 -10.03 12.96 21.74
C GLU A 81 -9.62 12.15 22.98
N GLU A 82 -9.21 10.90 22.80
CA GLU A 82 -8.68 10.04 23.87
C GLU A 82 -7.40 10.61 24.49
N ASP A 83 -6.45 11.03 23.65
CA ASP A 83 -5.19 11.61 24.11
C ASP A 83 -5.42 12.94 24.85
N SER A 84 -6.32 13.79 24.33
CA SER A 84 -6.73 15.02 25.00
C SER A 84 -7.40 14.75 26.34
N TYR A 85 -8.31 13.77 26.41
CA TYR A 85 -8.95 13.37 27.67
C TYR A 85 -7.91 12.89 28.69
N ARG A 86 -6.95 12.07 28.26
CA ARG A 86 -5.87 11.54 29.11
C ARG A 86 -4.98 12.67 29.63
N GLN A 87 -4.63 13.63 28.78
CA GLN A 87 -3.83 14.79 29.16
C GLN A 87 -4.55 15.66 30.18
N ASP A 88 -5.84 15.94 29.96
CA ASP A 88 -6.67 16.73 30.88
C ASP A 88 -6.82 16.03 32.24
N MET A 89 -7.00 14.70 32.25
CA MET A 89 -6.99 13.89 33.48
C MET A 89 -5.66 14.00 34.23
N MET A 90 -4.53 13.82 33.53
CA MET A 90 -3.20 13.92 34.15
C MET A 90 -2.95 15.30 34.75
N LYS A 91 -3.37 16.36 34.05
CA LYS A 91 -3.25 17.73 34.55
C LYS A 91 -4.14 17.98 35.76
N LEU A 92 -5.39 17.49 35.72
CA LEU A 92 -6.30 17.58 36.86
C LEU A 92 -5.72 16.88 38.10
N ASP A 93 -5.18 15.67 37.94
CA ASP A 93 -4.55 14.93 39.04
C ASP A 93 -3.35 15.70 39.61
N LYS A 94 -2.51 16.28 38.75
CA LYS A 94 -1.41 17.17 39.15
C LYS A 94 -1.90 18.38 39.95
N ASP A 95 -2.90 19.08 39.43
CA ASP A 95 -3.46 20.29 40.06
C ASP A 95 -4.06 19.97 41.43
N LEU A 96 -4.73 18.82 41.57
CA LEU A 96 -5.29 18.36 42.84
C LEU A 96 -4.20 17.94 43.84
N CYS A 97 -3.19 17.17 43.42
CA CYS A 97 -2.08 16.79 44.29
C CYS A 97 -1.33 18.02 44.81
N ASP A 98 -1.01 18.98 43.93
CA ASP A 98 -0.31 20.21 44.32
C ASP A 98 -1.17 21.07 45.26
N LEU A 99 -2.49 21.09 45.06
CA LEU A 99 -3.42 21.77 45.95
C LEU A 99 -3.52 21.10 47.33
N GLU A 100 -3.63 19.77 47.38
CA GLU A 100 -3.65 18.97 48.61
C GLU A 100 -2.39 19.23 49.44
N MET A 101 -1.21 19.23 48.80
CA MET A 101 0.05 19.57 49.45
C MET A 101 0.05 20.98 50.04
N LYS A 102 -0.41 21.99 49.29
CA LYS A 102 -0.46 23.39 49.77
C LYS A 102 -1.45 23.57 50.92
N VAL A 103 -2.61 22.93 50.84
CA VAL A 103 -3.63 22.96 51.90
C VAL A 103 -3.07 22.31 53.17
N GLU A 104 -2.39 21.17 53.04
CA GLU A 104 -1.78 20.47 54.17
C GLU A 104 -0.60 21.26 54.78
N GLU A 105 0.20 21.92 53.95
CA GLU A 105 1.27 22.81 54.42
C GLU A 105 0.69 24.00 55.21
N LEU A 106 -0.34 24.66 54.68
CA LEU A 106 -1.01 25.76 55.38
C LEU A 106 -1.61 25.27 56.71
N ARG A 107 -2.27 24.11 56.71
CA ARG A 107 -2.82 23.48 57.91
C ARG A 107 -1.74 23.26 58.97
N ASN A 108 -0.60 22.70 58.57
CA ASN A 108 0.53 22.45 59.47
C ASN A 108 1.15 23.74 60.02
N ASN A 109 1.26 24.78 59.20
CA ASN A 109 1.74 26.10 59.64
C ASN A 109 0.83 26.73 60.69
N VAL A 110 -0.49 26.57 60.57
CA VAL A 110 -1.46 27.07 61.55
C VAL A 110 -1.41 26.27 62.85
N ILE A 111 -1.47 24.94 62.75
CA ILE A 111 -1.61 24.07 63.93
C ILE A 111 -0.28 23.94 64.68
N ASN A 112 0.80 23.58 63.97
CA ASN A 112 2.07 23.21 64.60
C ASN A 112 2.99 24.42 64.80
N ARG A 113 2.94 25.40 63.89
CA ARG A 113 3.80 26.59 63.94
C ARG A 113 3.10 27.85 64.45
N ARG A 114 1.79 27.78 64.73
CA ARG A 114 0.95 28.90 65.21
C ARG A 114 1.01 30.15 64.31
N LEU A 115 1.23 29.95 63.01
CA LEU A 115 1.23 31.02 62.03
C LEU A 115 -0.21 31.44 61.71
N ARG A 116 -0.42 32.72 61.42
CA ARG A 116 -1.73 33.25 60.99
C ARG A 116 -1.99 32.88 59.53
N VAL A 117 -3.25 32.56 59.21
CA VAL A 117 -3.70 32.33 57.85
C VAL A 117 -3.79 33.64 57.08
N ASN A 118 -3.31 33.64 55.84
CA ASN A 118 -3.51 34.72 54.90
C ASN A 118 -4.75 34.44 54.04
N MET A 119 -5.71 35.38 54.04
CA MET A 119 -6.98 35.19 53.34
C MET A 119 -6.80 35.06 51.83
N SER A 120 -5.84 35.79 51.25
CA SER A 120 -5.53 35.72 49.82
C SER A 120 -5.09 34.31 49.39
N ASP A 121 -4.29 33.63 50.21
CA ASP A 121 -3.84 32.27 49.91
C ASP A 121 -5.00 31.27 49.92
N VAL A 122 -5.95 31.45 50.86
CA VAL A 122 -7.17 30.64 50.93
C VAL A 122 -8.07 30.88 49.73
N GLU A 123 -8.27 32.14 49.34
CA GLU A 123 -9.06 32.51 48.16
C GLU A 123 -8.45 31.92 46.88
N ASN A 124 -7.11 31.99 46.72
CA ASN A 124 -6.41 31.40 45.59
C ASN A 124 -6.56 29.88 45.53
N MET A 125 -6.41 29.19 46.67
CA MET A 125 -6.63 27.74 46.76
C MET A 125 -8.08 27.36 46.45
N ALA A 126 -9.06 28.12 46.94
CA ALA A 126 -10.48 27.90 46.64
C ALA A 126 -10.79 28.12 45.14
N LEU A 127 -10.11 29.08 44.50
CA LEU A 127 -10.24 29.35 43.07
C LEU A 127 -9.64 28.22 42.23
N ILE A 128 -8.47 27.68 42.61
CA ILE A 128 -7.87 26.49 41.98
C ILE A 128 -8.83 25.30 42.12
N LEU A 129 -9.34 25.03 43.33
CA LEU A 129 -10.30 23.94 43.57
C LEU A 129 -11.55 24.08 42.70
N SER A 130 -12.07 25.31 42.57
CA SER A 130 -13.23 25.61 41.73
C SER A 130 -12.96 25.32 40.26
N ARG A 131 -11.75 25.63 39.76
CA ARG A 131 -11.34 25.31 38.39
C ARG A 131 -11.19 23.80 38.18
N SER A 132 -10.50 23.11 39.10
CA SER A 132 -10.36 21.64 39.05
C SER A 132 -11.73 20.95 39.05
N SER A 133 -12.68 21.43 39.86
CA SER A 133 -14.05 20.91 39.90
C SER A 133 -14.80 21.08 38.57
N LYS A 134 -14.59 22.20 37.87
CA LYS A 134 -15.14 22.40 36.51
C LYS A 134 -14.53 21.44 35.51
N THR A 135 -13.20 21.27 35.52
CA THR A 135 -12.50 20.30 34.67
C THR A 135 -13.03 18.88 34.88
N VAL A 136 -13.30 18.48 36.13
CA VAL A 136 -13.95 17.19 36.44
C VAL A 136 -15.31 17.07 35.77
N ALA A 137 -16.17 18.10 35.86
CA ALA A 137 -17.48 18.09 35.25
C ALA A 137 -17.39 17.96 33.71
N ASP A 138 -16.48 18.70 33.09
CA ASP A 138 -16.26 18.67 31.64
C ASP A 138 -15.72 17.31 31.18
N LEU A 139 -14.78 16.70 31.92
CA LEU A 139 -14.28 15.36 31.65
C LEU A 139 -15.40 14.32 31.78
N LYS A 140 -16.19 14.38 32.86
CA LYS A 140 -17.34 13.48 33.05
C LYS A 140 -18.38 13.61 31.95
N ALA A 141 -18.60 14.79 31.39
CA ALA A 141 -19.51 15.00 30.27
C ALA A 141 -18.96 14.44 28.95
N ARG A 142 -17.65 14.56 28.71
CA ARG A 142 -16.99 14.06 27.48
C ARG A 142 -16.80 12.54 27.47
N PHE A 143 -16.60 11.93 28.64
CA PHE A 143 -16.24 10.50 28.74
C PHE A 143 -17.22 9.52 28.08
N PRO A 144 -18.56 9.64 28.24
CA PRO A 144 -19.50 8.72 27.58
C PRO A 144 -19.39 8.77 26.05
N ILE A 145 -19.24 9.97 25.48
CA ILE A 145 -19.13 10.18 24.03
C ILE A 145 -17.85 9.50 23.51
N LEU A 146 -16.72 9.74 24.17
CA LEU A 146 -15.45 9.11 23.84
C LEU A 146 -15.52 7.58 23.96
N GLN A 147 -16.14 7.09 25.04
CA GLN A 147 -16.32 5.66 25.28
C GLN A 147 -17.14 5.00 24.17
N ASP A 148 -18.24 5.61 23.75
CA ASP A 148 -19.09 5.08 22.69
C ASP A 148 -18.36 5.09 21.34
N GLY A 149 -17.59 6.13 21.04
CA GLY A 149 -16.70 6.17 19.87
C GLY A 149 -15.70 5.02 19.85
N LEU A 150 -14.99 4.79 20.95
CA LEU A 150 -14.02 3.69 21.07
C LEU A 150 -14.68 2.31 20.90
N LYS A 151 -15.85 2.09 21.53
CA LYS A 151 -16.62 0.85 21.36
C LYS A 151 -17.06 0.64 19.92
N GLY A 152 -17.47 1.71 19.23
CA GLY A 152 -17.84 1.67 17.82
C GLY A 152 -16.68 1.20 16.94
N LEU A 153 -15.49 1.77 17.13
CA LEU A 153 -14.27 1.35 16.42
C LEU A 153 -13.94 -0.13 16.67
N ILE A 154 -13.96 -0.57 17.94
CA ILE A 154 -13.68 -1.97 18.30
C ILE A 154 -14.69 -2.91 17.63
N SER A 155 -15.97 -2.53 17.61
CA SER A 155 -17.03 -3.34 17.01
C SER A 155 -16.86 -3.45 15.50
N ALA A 156 -16.57 -2.35 14.80
CA ALA A 156 -16.33 -2.35 13.36
C ALA A 156 -15.12 -3.20 12.97
N GLU A 157 -14.02 -3.11 13.72
CA GLU A 157 -12.84 -3.95 13.52
C GLU A 157 -13.14 -5.43 13.77
N MET A 158 -13.90 -5.73 14.83
CA MET A 158 -14.32 -7.10 15.13
C MET A 158 -15.16 -7.67 13.99
N GLU A 159 -16.13 -6.92 13.47
CA GLU A 159 -16.93 -7.37 12.33
C GLU A 159 -16.07 -7.64 11.08
N LYS A 160 -15.08 -6.79 10.82
CA LYS A 160 -14.11 -7.03 9.73
C LYS A 160 -13.33 -8.31 9.97
N ALA A 161 -12.79 -8.50 11.16
CA ALA A 161 -12.05 -9.70 11.52
C ALA A 161 -12.90 -10.98 11.36
N ILE A 162 -14.17 -10.95 11.76
CA ILE A 162 -15.11 -12.07 11.59
C ILE A 162 -15.33 -12.39 10.11
N ARG A 163 -15.51 -11.37 9.26
CA ARG A 163 -15.65 -11.57 7.81
C ARG A 163 -14.40 -12.19 7.20
N ASP A 164 -13.23 -11.67 7.57
CA ASP A 164 -11.95 -12.16 7.08
C ASP A 164 -11.73 -13.62 7.55
N GLU A 165 -12.05 -13.94 8.80
CA GLU A 165 -11.98 -15.31 9.33
C GLU A 165 -12.93 -16.26 8.59
N LYS A 166 -14.15 -15.83 8.28
CA LYS A 166 -15.11 -16.61 7.51
C LYS A 166 -14.58 -16.92 6.11
N PHE A 167 -14.01 -15.92 5.42
CA PHE A 167 -13.39 -16.11 4.12
C PHE A 167 -12.27 -17.17 4.19
N LEU A 168 -11.35 -17.03 5.14
CA LEU A 168 -10.24 -17.97 5.33
C LEU A 168 -10.69 -19.41 5.58
N LYS A 169 -11.82 -19.59 6.29
CA LYS A 169 -12.40 -20.92 6.54
C LYS A 169 -13.05 -21.52 5.28
N GLU A 170 -13.75 -20.72 4.48
CA GLU A 170 -14.52 -21.23 3.33
C GLU A 170 -13.69 -21.42 2.05
N GLU A 171 -12.64 -20.62 1.86
CA GLU A 171 -11.90 -20.58 0.60
C GLU A 171 -11.19 -21.89 0.21
N PRO A 172 -10.58 -22.64 1.15
CA PRO A 172 -9.95 -23.93 0.84
C PRO A 172 -10.94 -24.96 0.27
N ASP A 173 -12.15 -25.05 0.83
CA ASP A 173 -13.18 -26.00 0.38
C ASP A 173 -13.69 -25.65 -1.02
N LYS A 174 -13.87 -24.34 -1.29
CA LYS A 174 -14.24 -23.84 -2.63
C LYS A 174 -13.15 -24.18 -3.65
N LEU A 175 -11.88 -23.97 -3.29
CA LEU A 175 -10.74 -24.29 -4.14
C LEU A 175 -10.63 -25.79 -4.41
N GLU A 176 -10.84 -26.63 -3.39
CA GLU A 176 -10.79 -28.08 -3.53
C GLU A 176 -11.92 -28.60 -4.43
N SER A 177 -13.12 -28.03 -4.31
CA SER A 177 -14.25 -28.30 -5.21
C SER A 177 -13.93 -27.94 -6.66
N ALA A 178 -13.32 -26.78 -6.91
CA ALA A 178 -12.86 -26.38 -8.24
C ALA A 178 -11.80 -27.36 -8.78
N LEU A 179 -10.81 -27.72 -7.98
CA LEU A 179 -9.77 -28.67 -8.36
C LEU A 179 -10.35 -30.05 -8.72
N ARG A 180 -11.33 -30.54 -7.95
CA ARG A 180 -12.05 -31.79 -8.27
C ARG A 180 -12.74 -31.72 -9.64
N ARG A 181 -13.38 -30.59 -9.97
CA ARG A 181 -13.99 -30.38 -11.30
C ARG A 181 -12.94 -30.35 -12.41
N CYS A 182 -11.82 -29.65 -12.21
CA CYS A 182 -10.70 -29.64 -13.15
C CYS A 182 -10.18 -31.07 -13.42
N LYS A 183 -9.95 -31.87 -12.37
CA LYS A 183 -9.49 -33.27 -12.52
C LYS A 183 -10.47 -34.13 -13.34
N LYS A 184 -11.78 -33.98 -13.12
CA LYS A 184 -12.80 -34.68 -13.90
C LYS A 184 -12.74 -34.29 -15.38
N LEU A 185 -12.71 -32.99 -15.67
CA LEU A 185 -12.61 -32.49 -17.05
C LEU A 185 -11.33 -32.98 -17.74
N THR A 186 -10.19 -32.94 -17.05
CA THR A 186 -8.93 -33.49 -17.56
C THR A 186 -9.05 -34.98 -17.90
N GLY A 187 -9.67 -35.78 -17.04
CA GLY A 187 -9.93 -37.21 -17.32
C GLY A 187 -10.80 -37.42 -18.56
N THR A 188 -11.86 -36.63 -18.72
CA THR A 188 -12.71 -36.65 -19.92
C THR A 188 -11.92 -36.29 -21.18
N LEU A 189 -11.11 -35.22 -21.14
CA LEU A 189 -10.27 -34.79 -22.26
C LEU A 189 -9.23 -35.85 -22.67
N VAL A 190 -8.59 -36.51 -21.71
CA VAL A 190 -7.65 -37.61 -21.98
C VAL A 190 -8.36 -38.77 -22.69
N THR A 191 -9.58 -39.10 -22.25
CA THR A 191 -10.39 -40.16 -22.87
C THR A 191 -10.78 -39.79 -24.30
N LEU A 192 -11.28 -38.57 -24.51
CA LEU A 192 -11.63 -38.06 -25.84
C LEU A 192 -10.43 -38.07 -26.80
N LYS A 193 -9.24 -37.66 -26.31
CA LYS A 193 -8.01 -37.69 -27.11
C LYS A 193 -7.64 -39.10 -27.55
N ARG A 194 -7.78 -40.10 -26.67
CA ARG A 194 -7.55 -41.52 -27.01
C ARG A 194 -8.56 -42.02 -28.03
N LEU A 195 -9.85 -41.72 -27.85
CA LEU A 195 -10.90 -42.11 -28.79
C LEU A 195 -10.70 -41.48 -30.18
N ALA A 196 -10.34 -40.20 -30.24
CA ALA A 196 -10.04 -39.51 -31.50
C ALA A 196 -8.84 -40.14 -32.22
N SER A 197 -7.74 -40.43 -31.50
CA SER A 197 -6.57 -41.12 -32.07
C SER A 197 -6.91 -42.50 -32.64
N VAL A 198 -7.78 -43.25 -31.94
CA VAL A 198 -8.25 -44.56 -32.36
C VAL A 198 -9.20 -44.49 -33.57
N GLN A 199 -9.95 -43.39 -33.72
CA GLN A 199 -10.79 -43.13 -34.89
C GLN A 199 -9.95 -42.74 -36.12
N GLU A 200 -8.94 -41.87 -35.96
CA GLU A 200 -8.02 -41.49 -37.06
C GLU A 200 -7.31 -42.71 -37.65
N GLN A 201 -6.94 -43.69 -36.82
CA GLN A 201 -6.25 -44.90 -37.28
C GLN A 201 -7.18 -45.91 -37.98
N ARG A 202 -8.51 -45.74 -37.89
CA ARG A 202 -9.51 -46.61 -38.55
C ARG A 202 -10.06 -46.05 -39.86
N VAL A 203 -9.70 -44.82 -40.26
CA VAL A 203 -10.09 -44.27 -41.56
C VAL A 203 -9.15 -44.84 -42.64
N PRO A 204 -9.65 -45.61 -43.63
CA PRO A 204 -8.79 -46.15 -44.69
C PRO A 204 -8.30 -45.03 -45.63
N PRO A 205 -7.05 -45.09 -46.14
CA PRO A 205 -6.51 -44.10 -47.04
C PRO A 205 -6.93 -44.40 -48.50
N ASN A 206 -8.21 -44.20 -48.84
CA ASN A 206 -8.70 -43.79 -50.17
C ASN A 206 -10.22 -44.01 -50.28
N ALA A 207 -10.94 -42.94 -50.56
CA ALA A 207 -12.10 -42.98 -51.46
C ALA A 207 -12.07 -41.70 -52.32
N PRO A 208 -11.94 -41.80 -53.65
CA PRO A 208 -11.96 -40.64 -54.53
C PRO A 208 -13.40 -40.13 -54.74
N GLY A 209 -13.50 -38.81 -54.81
CA GLY A 209 -14.62 -37.93 -55.17
C GLY A 209 -16.00 -38.49 -55.49
N VAL A 210 -17.01 -37.93 -54.81
CA VAL A 210 -18.34 -37.65 -55.36
C VAL A 210 -18.89 -36.38 -54.69
N GLY A 211 -18.96 -35.25 -55.42
CA GLY A 211 -20.03 -34.26 -55.21
C GLY A 211 -21.29 -34.68 -56.00
N PRO A 212 -22.45 -33.98 -55.99
CA PRO A 212 -22.59 -32.58 -55.57
C PRO A 212 -24.00 -32.14 -55.03
N LEU A 213 -24.17 -30.83 -54.77
CA LEU A 213 -25.38 -29.97 -54.93
C LEU A 213 -26.64 -30.02 -54.01
N VAL A 214 -26.89 -28.82 -53.42
CA VAL A 214 -28.16 -28.03 -53.34
C VAL A 214 -29.15 -28.25 -52.17
N GLY A 215 -29.45 -27.14 -51.47
CA GLY A 215 -30.54 -27.02 -50.49
C GLY A 215 -30.70 -25.65 -49.78
N VAL A 216 -30.94 -24.57 -50.55
CA VAL A 216 -31.82 -23.39 -50.32
C VAL A 216 -31.91 -22.68 -48.93
N ALA A 217 -31.62 -21.36 -48.89
CA ALA A 217 -32.56 -20.25 -48.53
C ALA A 217 -31.92 -19.06 -47.75
N ASN A 218 -31.71 -17.95 -48.49
CA ASN A 218 -32.01 -16.52 -48.20
C ASN A 218 -31.56 -15.79 -46.91
N GLY A 219 -30.87 -14.65 -47.11
CA GLY A 219 -30.71 -13.55 -46.14
C GLY A 219 -29.57 -12.55 -46.48
N ASP A 220 -29.91 -11.52 -47.27
CA ASP A 220 -29.16 -10.40 -47.91
C ASP A 220 -28.15 -9.53 -47.07
N PRO A 221 -27.41 -8.55 -47.69
CA PRO A 221 -25.96 -8.40 -47.53
C PRO A 221 -25.50 -7.02 -47.01
N ARG A 222 -24.24 -6.90 -46.58
CA ARG A 222 -23.48 -5.64 -46.80
C ARG A 222 -21.97 -5.84 -46.80
N ALA A 223 -21.39 -5.46 -47.93
CA ALA A 223 -19.97 -5.46 -48.25
C ALA A 223 -19.14 -4.47 -47.40
N THR A 224 -17.89 -4.85 -47.13
CA THR A 224 -16.69 -4.15 -47.64
C THR A 224 -15.44 -5.00 -47.35
N SER A 225 -14.78 -5.46 -48.40
CA SER A 225 -13.39 -5.93 -48.43
C SER A 225 -12.43 -4.72 -48.53
N PRO A 226 -11.12 -4.84 -48.22
CA PRO A 226 -10.19 -5.51 -49.14
C PRO A 226 -9.11 -6.41 -48.48
N THR A 227 -8.70 -7.40 -49.27
CA THR A 227 -7.51 -8.29 -49.22
C THR A 227 -6.19 -7.52 -49.50
N PRO A 228 -5.02 -8.17 -49.68
CA PRO A 228 -4.27 -9.10 -48.82
C PRO A 228 -2.77 -8.70 -48.69
N ALA A 229 -2.01 -9.28 -47.76
CA ALA A 229 -0.55 -9.37 -47.90
C ALA A 229 -0.02 -10.57 -47.09
N GLU A 230 0.44 -11.58 -47.81
CA GLU A 230 1.37 -12.59 -47.29
C GLU A 230 2.76 -11.95 -47.13
N ASP A 231 3.46 -12.28 -46.04
CA ASP A 231 4.89 -12.53 -46.14
C ASP A 231 5.41 -13.41 -44.99
N THR A 232 5.73 -14.63 -45.39
CA THR A 232 6.72 -15.56 -44.86
C THR A 232 7.82 -14.95 -43.99
N ARG A 233 8.00 -15.46 -42.77
CA ARG A 233 9.30 -15.99 -42.30
C ARG A 233 9.22 -16.61 -40.90
N SER A 234 9.40 -17.93 -40.87
CA SER A 234 9.88 -18.68 -39.73
C SER A 234 11.13 -18.04 -39.11
N SER A 235 11.12 -17.86 -37.79
CA SER A 235 12.32 -17.96 -36.97
C SER A 235 11.98 -18.70 -35.69
N ALA A 236 12.60 -19.85 -35.55
CA ALA A 236 12.43 -20.80 -34.46
C ALA A 236 12.75 -20.16 -33.10
N SER A 237 11.83 -20.26 -32.15
CA SER A 237 12.14 -20.06 -30.74
C SER A 237 12.26 -21.43 -30.07
N LYS A 238 13.51 -21.79 -29.81
CA LYS A 238 13.95 -22.98 -29.11
C LYS A 238 13.57 -22.84 -27.64
N VAL A 239 12.67 -23.71 -27.17
CA VAL A 239 12.45 -23.96 -25.74
C VAL A 239 13.74 -24.53 -25.16
N CYS A 240 14.25 -23.90 -24.10
CA CYS A 240 15.13 -24.60 -23.15
C CYS A 240 14.57 -24.36 -21.75
N ALA A 241 14.39 -25.47 -21.05
CA ALA A 241 13.82 -25.56 -19.72
C ALA A 241 14.69 -24.85 -18.68
N ASP A 242 14.04 -24.11 -17.77
CA ASP A 242 14.66 -23.73 -16.51
C ASP A 242 14.10 -24.59 -15.39
N THR A 243 15.02 -25.20 -14.67
CA THR A 243 14.80 -26.06 -13.51
C THR A 243 14.75 -25.16 -12.28
N PRO A 244 13.79 -25.31 -11.35
CA PRO A 244 13.77 -24.44 -10.17
C PRO A 244 14.94 -24.77 -9.21
N PRO A 245 15.66 -23.77 -8.66
CA PRO A 245 16.71 -24.00 -7.66
C PRO A 245 16.11 -24.38 -6.29
N PRO A 246 16.90 -25.02 -5.40
CA PRO A 246 16.40 -25.55 -4.14
C PRO A 246 16.06 -24.46 -3.11
N VAL A 247 14.96 -24.69 -2.39
CA VAL A 247 14.51 -23.87 -1.26
C VAL A 247 15.46 -24.04 -0.08
N VAL A 248 16.21 -22.98 0.25
CA VAL A 248 16.94 -22.90 1.52
C VAL A 248 15.94 -22.60 2.63
N THR A 249 15.69 -23.60 3.47
CA THR A 249 14.91 -23.44 4.71
C THR A 249 15.78 -22.71 5.73
N MET A 250 15.41 -21.48 6.10
CA MET A 250 16.01 -20.79 7.25
C MET A 250 15.38 -21.32 8.54
N PRO A 251 16.17 -21.68 9.57
CA PRO A 251 15.63 -22.07 10.86
C PRO A 251 15.10 -20.83 11.61
N VAL A 252 13.85 -20.91 12.06
CA VAL A 252 13.22 -19.96 12.98
C VAL A 252 13.99 -19.99 14.30
N GLN A 253 14.63 -18.87 14.66
CA GLN A 253 15.16 -18.69 16.02
C GLN A 253 14.04 -18.22 16.96
N PRO A 254 13.96 -18.76 18.20
CA PRO A 254 12.96 -18.38 19.16
C PRO A 254 13.19 -16.94 19.68
N PHE A 255 12.10 -16.19 19.72
CA PHE A 255 12.02 -14.84 20.27
C PHE A 255 12.28 -14.88 21.78
N VAL A 256 13.42 -14.34 22.22
CA VAL A 256 13.73 -14.19 23.64
C VAL A 256 12.99 -12.95 24.13
N THR A 257 11.95 -13.13 24.93
CA THR A 257 11.27 -12.04 25.65
C THR A 257 12.20 -11.49 26.73
N ASN A 258 12.83 -10.34 26.48
CA ASN A 258 13.58 -9.63 27.50
C ASN A 258 12.63 -8.70 28.26
N THR A 259 12.01 -9.21 29.33
CA THR A 259 11.31 -8.38 30.32
C THR A 259 12.34 -7.78 31.28
N ASN A 260 12.68 -6.51 31.08
CA ASN A 260 13.49 -5.77 32.05
C ASN A 260 12.72 -4.53 32.51
N THR A 261 11.85 -4.71 33.50
CA THR A 261 11.25 -3.65 34.30
C THR A 261 11.67 -3.87 35.75
N SER A 262 12.82 -3.28 36.09
CA SER A 262 13.21 -3.03 37.47
C SER A 262 12.47 -1.77 37.94
N VAL A 263 11.43 -1.94 38.74
CA VAL A 263 10.87 -0.86 39.56
C VAL A 263 10.68 -1.40 40.97
N HIS A 264 11.44 -0.80 41.88
CA HIS A 264 11.32 -0.86 43.33
C HIS A 264 9.87 -0.93 43.81
N ARG A 265 9.56 -1.94 44.65
CA ARG A 265 8.49 -1.84 45.63
C ARG A 265 8.93 -2.50 46.94
N GLY A 266 9.38 -1.66 47.87
CA GLY A 266 9.44 -2.03 49.28
C GLY A 266 8.03 -2.01 49.88
N LEU A 267 7.78 -2.95 50.80
CA LEU A 267 6.73 -2.98 51.83
C LEU A 267 7.08 -4.22 52.69
N LEU A 268 7.90 -4.08 53.75
CA LEU A 268 7.51 -3.72 55.10
C LEU A 268 6.28 -4.50 55.61
N GLN A 269 6.52 -5.69 56.19
CA GLN A 269 5.52 -6.33 57.04
C GLN A 269 6.19 -7.18 58.13
N LYS A 270 6.12 -6.69 59.36
CA LYS A 270 5.91 -7.44 60.62
C LYS A 270 6.11 -6.49 61.81
N ARG A 271 4.99 -5.92 62.29
CA ARG A 271 4.87 -5.52 63.70
C ARG A 271 3.78 -6.39 64.33
N THR A 272 4.18 -7.02 65.41
CA THR A 272 3.38 -7.75 66.38
C THR A 272 2.38 -6.83 67.09
N PRO A 273 1.27 -7.37 67.62
CA PRO A 273 0.59 -6.76 68.75
C PRO A 273 0.81 -7.59 70.03
N THR A 274 1.28 -6.90 71.06
CA THR A 274 1.25 -7.32 72.46
C THR A 274 -0.12 -6.96 73.04
N SER A 275 -0.86 -7.93 73.57
CA SER A 275 -1.83 -7.75 74.66
C SER A 275 -2.35 -9.11 75.13
N LEU A 276 -1.73 -9.65 76.18
CA LEU A 276 -2.26 -9.74 77.54
C LEU A 276 -1.12 -10.14 78.47
#